data_AF-A0A1B6YJ04-F1
#
_entry.id   AF-A0A1B6YJ04-F1
#
_cell.length_a   1.000
_cell.length_b   1.000
_cell.length_c   1.000
_cell.angle_alpha   90.00
_cell.angle_beta   90.00
_cell.angle_gamma   90.00
#
_symmetry.space_group_name_H-M   'P 1'
#
loop_
_entity.id
_entity.type
_entity.pdbx_description
1 polymer ?
#
loop_
_entity_poly.entity_id
_entity_poly.type
_entity_poly.pdbx_seq_one_letter_code
_entity_poly.pdbx_strand_id
1 'polypeptide(L)'
;MPLIDPARSALLVIDVQARLMPAIDAANARIASTVRLVRAARLLGVPLHVTEQNPAGLGATVPELEVTAAEALPKMSFDGLRDPAIAARLAGDEALVVCGCEAHVCVMQTVLSLRATGRRVHVVADATGSRSDANRLAGLDRMRAHGADIVTTEMVIFEWLGSAEHPAFKTVMPLIK
;
A
#
# COMPACT_ATOMS: atom_id res chain seq x y z
N MET A 1 19.83 -2.66 2.22
CA MET A 1 18.89 -3.38 1.33
C MET A 1 19.03 -2.79 -0.06
N PRO A 2 18.81 -3.55 -1.14
CA PRO A 2 18.77 -2.98 -2.50
C PRO A 2 17.57 -2.03 -2.64
N LEU A 3 17.62 -1.14 -3.64
CA LEU A 3 16.51 -0.28 -4.03
C LEU A 3 15.26 -1.09 -4.43
N ILE A 4 14.10 -0.46 -4.42
CA ILE A 4 12.82 -1.06 -4.81
C ILE A 4 12.79 -1.22 -6.34
N ASP A 5 12.90 -2.46 -6.80
CA ASP A 5 12.86 -2.83 -8.23
C ASP A 5 11.41 -3.11 -8.67
N PRO A 6 10.87 -2.43 -9.69
CA PRO A 6 9.49 -2.62 -10.13
C PRO A 6 9.24 -4.03 -10.68
N ALA A 7 10.24 -4.68 -11.28
CA ALA A 7 10.11 -6.04 -11.82
C ALA A 7 10.08 -7.10 -10.71
N ARG A 8 10.44 -6.73 -9.48
CA ARG A 8 10.49 -7.62 -8.31
C ARG A 8 9.67 -7.09 -7.14
N SER A 9 8.64 -6.31 -7.44
CA SER A 9 7.73 -5.72 -6.45
C SER A 9 6.27 -5.94 -6.81
N ALA A 10 5.39 -5.87 -5.82
CA ALA A 10 3.95 -5.68 -5.99
C ALA A 10 3.46 -4.59 -5.03
N LEU A 11 2.44 -3.84 -5.47
CA LEU A 11 1.76 -2.83 -4.67
C LEU A 11 0.56 -3.46 -3.96
N LEU A 12 0.51 -3.35 -2.64
CA LEU A 12 -0.60 -3.77 -1.80
C LEU A 12 -1.27 -2.53 -1.17
N VAL A 13 -2.52 -2.26 -1.54
CA VAL A 13 -3.35 -1.20 -0.96
C VAL A 13 -4.33 -1.81 0.02
N ILE A 14 -4.24 -1.42 1.28
CA ILE A 14 -5.03 -2.00 2.36
C ILE A 14 -6.19 -1.06 2.73
N ASP A 15 -7.42 -1.50 2.48
CA ASP A 15 -8.65 -0.97 3.09
C ASP A 15 -8.88 0.55 2.93
N VAL A 16 -8.51 1.14 1.77
CA VAL A 16 -8.79 2.57 1.46
C VAL A 16 -10.25 2.72 1.03
N GLN A 17 -11.18 2.61 1.98
CA GLN A 17 -12.63 2.45 1.72
C GLN A 17 -13.46 3.71 1.98
N ALA A 18 -14.52 3.88 1.19
CA ALA A 18 -15.33 5.10 1.13
C ALA A 18 -15.96 5.54 2.47
N ARG A 19 -16.35 4.61 3.35
CA ARG A 19 -16.90 4.97 4.67
C ARG A 19 -15.86 4.98 5.79
N LEU A 20 -14.63 4.49 5.53
CA LEU A 20 -13.53 4.59 6.48
C LEU A 20 -12.79 5.93 6.34
N MET A 21 -12.49 6.33 5.10
CA MET A 21 -11.66 7.50 4.81
C MET A 21 -12.13 8.82 5.46
N PRO A 22 -13.44 9.11 5.62
CA PRO A 22 -13.87 10.32 6.32
C PRO A 22 -13.40 10.45 7.78
N ALA A 23 -13.03 9.33 8.43
CA ALA A 23 -12.50 9.33 9.79
C ALA A 23 -10.98 9.41 9.86
N ILE A 24 -10.27 9.34 8.73
CA ILE A 24 -8.80 9.25 8.68
C ILE A 24 -8.18 10.65 8.68
N ASP A 25 -7.16 10.85 9.50
CA ASP A 25 -6.37 12.09 9.51
C ASP A 25 -5.71 12.32 8.14
N ALA A 26 -5.84 13.54 7.63
CA ALA A 26 -5.35 13.95 6.31
C ALA A 26 -5.80 13.01 5.16
N ALA A 27 -7.00 12.43 5.24
CA ALA A 27 -7.53 11.45 4.30
C ALA A 27 -7.31 11.79 2.82
N ASN A 28 -7.64 13.02 2.41
CA ASN A 28 -7.49 13.47 1.01
C ASN A 28 -6.03 13.38 0.53
N ALA A 29 -5.07 13.75 1.38
CA ALA A 29 -3.66 13.64 1.05
C ALA A 29 -3.22 12.17 0.95
N ARG A 30 -3.74 11.29 1.82
CA ARG A 30 -3.45 9.85 1.75
C ARG A 30 -4.01 9.21 0.50
N ILE A 31 -5.26 9.52 0.15
CA ILE A 31 -5.89 9.09 -1.10
C ILE A 31 -5.06 9.58 -2.29
N ALA A 32 -4.67 10.86 -2.32
CA ALA A 32 -3.87 11.41 -3.41
C ALA A 32 -2.52 10.67 -3.58
N SER A 33 -1.80 10.41 -2.49
CA SER A 33 -0.56 9.62 -2.53
C SER A 33 -0.81 8.17 -2.97
N THR A 34 -1.89 7.52 -2.52
CA THR A 34 -2.27 6.18 -3.00
C THR A 34 -2.62 6.17 -4.50
N VAL A 35 -3.34 7.18 -5.00
CA VAL A 35 -3.64 7.33 -6.43
C VAL A 35 -2.36 7.44 -7.26
N ARG A 36 -1.38 8.23 -6.79
CA ARG A 36 -0.07 8.35 -7.46
C ARG A 36 0.63 7.00 -7.54
N LEU A 37 0.66 6.24 -6.44
CA LEU A 37 1.24 4.88 -6.41
C LEU A 37 0.53 3.93 -7.36
N VAL A 38 -0.81 3.89 -7.34
CA VAL A 38 -1.61 3.01 -8.22
C VAL A 38 -1.37 3.33 -9.70
N ARG A 39 -1.38 4.62 -10.06
CA ARG A 39 -1.11 5.05 -11.43
C ARG A 39 0.32 4.74 -11.87
N ALA A 40 1.31 4.99 -11.00
CA ALA A 40 2.71 4.66 -11.28
C ALA A 40 2.90 3.14 -11.44
N ALA A 41 2.31 2.34 -10.55
CA ALA A 41 2.36 0.88 -10.62
C ALA A 41 1.83 0.37 -11.97
N ARG A 42 0.67 0.88 -12.42
CA ARG A 42 0.09 0.53 -13.73
C ARG A 42 0.99 0.92 -14.90
N LEU A 43 1.55 2.14 -14.89
CA LEU A 43 2.44 2.63 -15.95
C LEU A 43 3.77 1.87 -16.02
N LEU A 44 4.23 1.35 -14.88
CA LEU A 44 5.52 0.66 -14.75
C LEU A 44 5.38 -0.88 -14.70
N GLY A 45 4.16 -1.41 -14.88
CA GLY A 45 3.90 -2.85 -14.92
C GLY A 45 4.03 -3.55 -13.56
N VAL A 46 3.92 -2.83 -12.45
CA VAL A 46 3.95 -3.39 -11.09
C VAL A 46 2.57 -3.98 -10.75
N PRO A 47 2.47 -5.27 -10.35
CA PRO A 47 1.21 -5.87 -9.92
C PRO A 47 0.53 -5.10 -8.78
N LEU A 48 -0.80 -4.99 -8.85
CA LEU A 48 -1.64 -4.32 -7.84
C LEU A 48 -2.56 -5.32 -7.14
N HIS A 49 -2.60 -5.25 -5.81
CA HIS A 49 -3.50 -5.99 -4.94
C HIS A 49 -4.19 -5.02 -3.98
N VAL A 50 -5.50 -5.19 -3.79
CA VAL A 50 -6.29 -4.34 -2.89
C VAL A 50 -7.09 -5.21 -1.93
N THR A 51 -7.18 -4.79 -0.67
CA THR A 51 -8.06 -5.43 0.32
C THR A 51 -9.18 -4.50 0.75
N GLU A 52 -10.31 -5.09 1.12
CA GLU A 52 -11.45 -4.37 1.68
C GLU A 52 -11.87 -5.01 3.00
N GLN A 53 -11.78 -4.27 4.10
CA GLN A 53 -12.26 -4.71 5.40
C GLN A 53 -13.77 -4.54 5.48
N ASN A 54 -14.50 -5.62 5.74
CA ASN A 54 -15.96 -5.60 5.93
C ASN A 54 -16.68 -4.63 4.95
N PRO A 55 -16.62 -4.87 3.62
CA PRO A 55 -17.12 -3.91 2.63
C PRO A 55 -18.63 -3.61 2.77
N ALA A 56 -19.41 -4.53 3.34
CA ALA A 56 -20.82 -4.25 3.69
C ALA A 56 -20.95 -3.09 4.71
N GLY A 57 -20.04 -3.04 5.69
CA GLY A 57 -19.98 -2.00 6.71
C GLY A 57 -19.23 -0.74 6.25
N LEU A 58 -18.03 -0.90 5.69
CA LEU A 58 -17.11 0.20 5.37
C LEU A 58 -17.19 0.71 3.92
N GLY A 59 -18.03 0.08 3.09
CA GLY A 59 -18.14 0.39 1.66
C GLY A 59 -16.99 -0.20 0.84
N ALA A 60 -17.06 0.00 -0.47
CA ALA A 60 -15.99 -0.36 -1.39
C ALA A 60 -14.79 0.59 -1.25
N THR A 61 -13.69 0.22 -1.90
CA THR A 61 -12.53 1.09 -2.13
C THR A 61 -12.96 2.41 -2.75
N VAL A 62 -12.31 3.51 -2.38
CA VAL A 62 -12.66 4.84 -2.89
C VAL A 62 -12.51 4.88 -4.43
N PRO A 63 -13.45 5.50 -5.16
CA PRO A 63 -13.48 5.46 -6.63
C PRO A 63 -12.26 6.10 -7.30
N GLU A 64 -11.55 7.02 -6.62
CA GLU A 64 -10.36 7.71 -7.11
C GLU A 64 -9.22 6.75 -7.46
N LEU A 65 -9.15 5.58 -6.83
CA LEU A 65 -8.13 4.57 -7.12
C LEU A 65 -8.43 3.80 -8.42
N GLU A 66 -9.64 3.90 -8.97
CA GLU A 66 -10.05 3.23 -10.22
C GLU A 66 -9.71 1.73 -10.22
N VAL A 67 -9.97 1.05 -9.10
CA VAL A 67 -9.73 -0.39 -8.95
C VAL A 67 -10.85 -1.19 -9.57
N THR A 68 -10.50 -2.29 -10.21
CA THR A 68 -11.41 -3.31 -10.71
C THR A 68 -11.82 -4.28 -9.59
N ALA A 69 -12.95 -4.95 -9.77
CA ALA A 69 -13.41 -5.97 -8.82
C ALA A 69 -12.44 -7.16 -8.67
N ALA A 70 -11.59 -7.44 -9.67
CA ALA A 70 -10.61 -8.53 -9.59
C ALA A 70 -9.39 -8.17 -8.71
N GLU A 71 -9.12 -6.88 -8.52
CA GLU A 71 -8.04 -6.36 -7.69
C GLU A 71 -8.42 -6.33 -6.20
N ALA A 72 -9.73 -6.18 -5.89
CA ALA A 72 -10.24 -6.04 -4.52
C ALA A 72 -10.62 -7.39 -3.88
N LEU A 73 -9.98 -7.70 -2.75
CA LEU A 73 -10.23 -8.91 -1.96
C LEU A 73 -10.91 -8.55 -0.63
N PRO A 74 -12.17 -8.98 -0.40
CA PRO A 74 -12.85 -8.70 0.85
C PRO A 74 -12.26 -9.55 1.98
N LYS A 75 -12.19 -8.99 3.19
CA LYS A 75 -11.75 -9.70 4.40
C LYS A 75 -12.50 -9.25 5.65
N MET A 76 -12.52 -10.13 6.65
CA MET A 76 -13.00 -9.79 8.00
C MET A 76 -11.86 -9.71 9.02
N SER A 77 -10.75 -10.42 8.79
CA SER A 77 -9.56 -10.35 9.63
C SER A 77 -8.81 -9.03 9.40
N PHE A 78 -8.32 -8.42 10.47
CA PHE A 78 -7.46 -7.23 10.36
C PHE A 78 -6.13 -7.57 9.71
N ASP A 79 -5.49 -8.65 10.13
CA ASP A 79 -4.36 -9.27 9.44
C ASP A 79 -4.85 -9.91 8.13
N GLY A 80 -4.41 -9.37 6.99
CA GLY A 80 -4.73 -9.88 5.67
C GLY A 80 -4.25 -11.31 5.43
N LEU A 81 -3.14 -11.74 6.04
CA LEU A 81 -2.63 -13.11 5.86
C LEU A 81 -3.46 -14.18 6.58
N ARG A 82 -4.41 -13.79 7.43
CA ARG A 82 -5.40 -14.72 8.01
C ARG A 82 -6.54 -15.04 7.07
N ASP A 83 -6.67 -14.31 5.97
CA ASP A 83 -7.59 -14.65 4.90
C ASP A 83 -6.88 -15.54 3.86
N PRO A 84 -7.37 -16.77 3.58
CA PRO A 84 -6.70 -17.67 2.66
C PRO A 84 -6.56 -17.14 1.22
N ALA A 85 -7.52 -16.35 0.73
CA ALA A 85 -7.46 -15.82 -0.64
C ALA A 85 -6.40 -14.73 -0.76
N ILE A 86 -6.28 -13.87 0.25
CA ILE A 86 -5.23 -12.86 0.32
C ILE A 86 -3.86 -13.51 0.53
N ALA A 87 -3.75 -14.49 1.43
CA ALA A 87 -2.50 -15.22 1.65
C ALA A 87 -2.01 -15.90 0.37
N ALA A 88 -2.91 -16.56 -0.38
CA ALA A 88 -2.58 -17.16 -1.67
C ALA A 88 -2.17 -16.10 -2.72
N ARG A 89 -2.84 -14.95 -2.74
CA ARG A 89 -2.49 -13.84 -3.66
C ARG A 89 -1.09 -13.29 -3.41
N LEU A 90 -0.65 -13.26 -2.15
CA LEU A 90 0.61 -12.65 -1.71
C LEU A 90 1.74 -13.67 -1.47
N ALA A 91 1.56 -14.91 -1.95
CA ALA A 91 2.47 -16.03 -1.70
C ALA A 91 3.78 -16.00 -2.51
N GLY A 92 3.96 -15.03 -3.42
CA GLY A 92 5.17 -14.88 -4.22
C GLY A 92 6.41 -14.47 -3.41
N ASP A 93 7.50 -14.10 -4.08
CA ASP A 93 8.78 -13.69 -3.49
C ASP A 93 9.13 -12.20 -3.75
N GLU A 94 8.26 -11.48 -4.45
CA GLU A 94 8.37 -10.05 -4.72
C GLU A 94 8.35 -9.21 -3.45
N ALA A 95 9.03 -8.07 -3.44
CA ALA A 95 8.90 -7.11 -2.36
C ALA A 95 7.49 -6.51 -2.37
N LEU A 96 6.89 -6.33 -1.19
CA LEU A 96 5.58 -5.71 -1.08
C LEU A 96 5.74 -4.23 -0.71
N VAL A 97 5.29 -3.36 -1.60
CA VAL A 97 5.09 -1.94 -1.32
C VAL A 97 3.68 -1.79 -0.76
N VAL A 98 3.57 -1.41 0.51
CA VAL A 98 2.31 -1.44 1.28
C VAL A 98 1.87 -0.03 1.62
N CYS A 99 0.58 0.27 1.41
CA CYS A 99 -0.05 1.50 1.86
C CYS A 99 -1.51 1.26 2.27
N GLY A 100 -2.17 2.27 2.82
CA GLY A 100 -3.60 2.21 3.16
C GLY A 100 -3.93 2.43 4.64
N CYS A 101 -5.03 1.85 5.12
CA CYS A 101 -5.61 2.12 6.43
C CYS A 101 -6.04 0.84 7.18
N GLU A 102 -6.13 0.83 8.51
CA GLU A 102 -5.47 1.77 9.42
C GLU A 102 -4.03 1.31 9.69
N ALA A 103 -3.09 2.27 9.71
CA ALA A 103 -1.65 2.06 9.90
C ALA A 103 -1.34 1.15 11.09
N HIS A 104 -2.01 1.37 12.22
CA HIS A 104 -1.81 0.67 13.49
C HIS A 104 -2.71 -0.57 13.67
N VAL A 105 -3.53 -0.91 12.68
CA VAL A 105 -4.47 -2.04 12.73
C VAL A 105 -4.21 -2.98 11.55
N CYS A 106 -4.92 -2.82 10.44
CA CYS A 106 -4.85 -3.73 9.30
C CYS A 106 -3.47 -3.70 8.63
N VAL A 107 -2.90 -2.51 8.43
CA VAL A 107 -1.59 -2.36 7.80
C VAL A 107 -0.52 -3.01 8.69
N MET A 108 -0.41 -2.58 9.94
CA MET A 108 0.59 -3.13 10.88
C MET A 108 0.47 -4.63 11.06
N GLN A 109 -0.73 -5.18 11.31
CA GLN A 109 -0.86 -6.63 11.53
C GLN A 109 -0.47 -7.42 10.28
N THR A 110 -0.90 -6.99 9.11
CA THR A 110 -0.53 -7.64 7.83
C THR A 110 0.98 -7.55 7.58
N VAL A 111 1.59 -6.38 7.79
CA VAL A 111 3.04 -6.18 7.63
C VAL A 111 3.83 -7.04 8.59
N LEU A 112 3.43 -7.13 9.87
CA LEU A 112 4.12 -7.97 10.85
C LEU A 112 4.05 -9.45 10.46
N SER A 113 2.90 -9.94 9.98
CA SER A 113 2.76 -11.33 9.52
C SER A 113 3.56 -11.60 8.24
N LEU A 114 3.62 -10.66 7.29
CA LEU A 114 4.49 -10.73 6.12
C LEU A 114 5.98 -10.76 6.51
N ARG A 115 6.39 -9.93 7.47
CA ARG A 115 7.78 -9.92 7.96
C ARG A 115 8.13 -11.21 8.71
N ALA A 116 7.19 -11.79 9.44
CA ALA A 116 7.38 -13.07 10.12
C ALA A 116 7.62 -14.24 9.15
N THR A 117 7.15 -14.14 7.90
CA THR A 117 7.41 -15.12 6.83
C THR A 117 8.66 -14.78 6.00
N GLY A 118 9.43 -13.75 6.38
CA GLY A 118 10.67 -13.35 5.71
C GLY A 118 10.47 -12.47 4.47
N ARG A 119 9.23 -12.02 4.17
CA ARG A 119 8.93 -11.19 3.00
C ARG A 119 9.56 -9.81 3.13
N ARG A 120 10.06 -9.24 2.02
CA ARG A 120 10.53 -7.85 1.96
C ARG A 120 9.33 -6.91 1.92
N VAL A 121 9.28 -5.92 2.80
CA VAL A 121 8.13 -5.01 2.92
C VAL A 121 8.61 -3.57 3.04
N HIS A 122 8.06 -2.71 2.19
CA HIS A 122 8.26 -1.26 2.20
C HIS A 122 6.90 -0.60 2.47
N VAL A 123 6.76 0.10 3.59
CA VAL A 123 5.51 0.78 3.96
C VAL A 123 5.60 2.25 3.56
N VAL A 124 4.66 2.70 2.74
CA VAL A 124 4.63 4.07 2.23
C VAL A 124 3.92 4.98 3.23
N ALA A 125 4.68 5.74 4.01
CA ALA A 125 4.18 6.51 5.14
C ALA A 125 3.16 7.58 4.75
N ASP A 126 3.40 8.32 3.66
CA ASP A 126 2.53 9.38 3.19
C ASP A 126 1.26 8.88 2.48
N ALA A 127 1.20 7.60 2.12
CA ALA A 127 0.00 6.91 1.62
C ALA A 127 -0.66 6.01 2.69
N THR A 128 -0.20 6.07 3.94
CA THR A 128 -0.71 5.25 5.05
C THR A 128 -1.37 6.13 6.11
N GLY A 129 -2.56 5.74 6.57
CA GLY A 129 -3.44 6.60 7.37
C GLY A 129 -3.94 5.94 8.67
N SER A 130 -4.33 6.75 9.64
CA SER A 130 -5.09 6.36 10.83
C SER A 130 -5.97 7.52 11.26
N ARG A 131 -6.94 7.28 12.14
CA ARG A 131 -7.79 8.36 12.68
C ARG A 131 -7.02 9.42 13.47
N SER A 132 -5.91 9.05 14.10
CA SER A 132 -5.01 9.97 14.77
C SER A 132 -3.58 9.79 14.25
N ASP A 133 -2.84 10.89 14.19
CA ASP A 133 -1.43 10.85 13.81
C ASP A 133 -0.59 10.08 14.83
N ALA A 134 -0.90 10.21 16.13
CA ALA A 134 -0.23 9.44 17.17
C ALA A 134 -0.32 7.92 16.94
N ASN A 135 -1.51 7.42 16.56
CA ASN A 135 -1.67 6.01 16.22
C ASN A 135 -0.94 5.67 14.92
N ARG A 136 -0.99 6.56 13.91
CA ARG A 136 -0.25 6.38 12.65
C ARG A 136 1.25 6.17 12.92
N LEU A 137 1.86 7.09 13.67
CA LEU A 137 3.28 7.06 13.99
C LEU A 137 3.65 5.82 14.82
N ALA A 138 2.87 5.48 15.85
CA ALA A 138 3.11 4.29 16.66
C ALA A 138 3.08 2.99 15.82
N GLY A 139 2.13 2.89 14.87
CA GLY A 139 2.06 1.77 13.93
C GLY A 139 3.28 1.69 13.01
N LEU A 140 3.68 2.82 12.41
CA LEU A 140 4.86 2.90 11.54
C LEU A 140 6.16 2.55 12.28
N ASP A 141 6.34 3.07 13.49
CA ASP A 141 7.51 2.79 14.32
C ASP A 141 7.60 1.32 14.72
N ARG A 142 6.46 0.71 15.06
CA ARG A 142 6.41 -0.72 15.35
C ARG A 142 6.76 -1.55 14.12
N MET A 143 6.24 -1.23 12.94
CA MET A 143 6.61 -1.93 11.70
C MET A 143 8.10 -1.79 11.39
N ARG A 144 8.67 -0.58 11.56
CA ARG A 144 10.11 -0.32 11.41
C ARG A 144 10.95 -1.19 12.34
N ALA A 145 10.57 -1.26 13.62
CA ALA A 145 11.26 -2.10 14.61
C ALA A 145 11.22 -3.60 14.28
N HIS A 146 10.31 -4.04 13.41
CA HIS A 146 10.20 -5.43 12.94
C HIS A 146 10.70 -5.61 11.49
N GLY A 147 11.54 -4.67 11.03
CA GLY A 147 12.31 -4.80 9.80
C GLY A 147 11.55 -4.48 8.51
N ALA A 148 10.43 -3.77 8.59
CA ALA A 148 9.85 -3.12 7.42
C ALA A 148 10.55 -1.79 7.15
N ASP A 149 10.84 -1.48 5.90
CA ASP A 149 11.34 -0.16 5.52
C ASP A 149 10.19 0.83 5.48
N ILE A 150 10.36 2.02 6.06
CA ILE A 150 9.38 3.10 5.99
C ILE A 150 9.84 4.10 4.94
N VAL A 151 9.10 4.18 3.84
CA VAL A 151 9.43 4.98 2.64
C VAL A 151 8.32 6.00 2.33
N THR A 152 8.50 6.80 1.29
CA THR A 152 7.50 7.76 0.80
C THR A 152 7.10 7.47 -0.64
N THR A 153 5.97 8.00 -1.09
CA THR A 153 5.47 7.82 -2.46
C THR A 153 6.52 8.25 -3.50
N GLU A 154 7.19 9.39 -3.29
CA GLU A 154 8.24 9.83 -4.21
C GLU A 154 9.45 8.90 -4.23
N MET A 155 9.92 8.43 -3.07
CA MET A 155 11.01 7.44 -3.01
C MET A 155 10.67 6.20 -3.84
N VAL A 156 9.48 5.62 -3.64
CA VAL A 156 9.04 4.44 -4.39
C VAL A 156 9.03 4.70 -5.90
N ILE A 157 8.42 5.81 -6.34
CA ILE A 157 8.26 6.09 -7.77
C ILE A 157 9.63 6.34 -8.44
N PHE A 158 10.52 7.10 -7.79
CA PHE A 158 11.86 7.34 -8.34
C PHE A 158 12.74 6.10 -8.31
N GLU A 159 12.65 5.26 -7.28
CA GLU A 159 13.35 3.97 -7.24
C GLU A 159 12.84 3.03 -8.32
N TRP A 160 11.52 3.00 -8.58
CA TRP A 160 10.97 2.22 -9.69
C TRP A 160 11.42 2.72 -11.06
N LEU A 161 11.56 4.03 -11.25
CA LEU A 161 12.08 4.60 -12.49
C LEU A 161 13.58 4.30 -12.68
N GLY A 162 14.36 4.38 -11.59
CA GLY A 162 15.81 4.15 -11.56
C GLY A 162 16.67 5.19 -12.29
N SER A 163 16.14 5.88 -13.30
CA SER A 163 16.83 6.91 -14.08
C SER A 163 15.86 7.94 -14.68
N ALA A 164 16.33 9.18 -14.83
CA ALA A 164 15.61 10.22 -15.58
C ALA A 164 15.53 9.92 -17.10
N GLU A 165 16.34 8.97 -17.59
CA GLU A 165 16.32 8.47 -18.96
C GLU A 165 15.29 7.35 -19.16
N HIS A 166 14.62 6.88 -18.09
CA HIS A 166 13.63 5.81 -18.19
C HIS A 166 12.53 6.16 -19.21
N PRO A 167 12.12 5.26 -20.11
CA PRO A 167 11.15 5.57 -21.17
C PRO A 167 9.83 6.14 -20.64
N ALA A 168 9.37 5.66 -19.47
CA ALA A 168 8.16 6.14 -18.82
C ALA A 168 8.33 7.43 -17.98
N PHE A 169 9.54 7.97 -17.83
CA PHE A 169 9.84 9.10 -16.94
C PHE A 169 8.91 10.29 -17.19
N LYS A 170 8.78 10.73 -18.45
CA LYS A 170 7.92 11.86 -18.83
C LYS A 170 6.43 11.63 -18.54
N THR A 171 5.99 10.37 -18.60
CA THR A 171 4.59 9.98 -18.33
C THR A 171 4.30 9.89 -16.84
N VAL A 172 5.29 9.46 -16.04
CA VAL A 172 5.16 9.30 -14.59
C VAL A 172 5.34 10.64 -13.86
N MET A 173 6.18 11.55 -14.37
CA MET A 173 6.52 12.79 -13.66
C MET A 173 5.36 13.71 -13.29
N PRO A 174 4.30 13.85 -14.11
CA PRO A 174 3.10 14.59 -13.73
C PRO A 174 2.39 14.07 -12.46
N LEU A 175 2.66 12.81 -12.04
CA LEU A 175 2.09 12.26 -10.81
C LEU A 175 2.72 12.85 -9.55
N ILE A 176 3.97 13.33 -9.64
CA ILE A 176 4.73 13.84 -8.48
C ILE A 176 4.59 15.36 -8.32
N LYS A 177 4.27 16.07 -9.41
CA LYS A 177 4.13 17.54 -9.40
C LYS A 177 2.86 18.04 -8.72
#